data_AF-F2KQH4-F1
#
_entry.id   AF-F2KQH4-F1
#
_cell.length_a   1.000
_cell.length_b   1.000
_cell.length_c   1.000
_cell.angle_alpha   90.00
_cell.angle_beta   90.00
_cell.angle_gamma   90.00
#
_symmetry.space_group_name_H-M   'P 1'
#
loop_
_entity.id
_entity.type
_entity.pdbx_description
1 polymer ?
#
loop_
_entity_poly.entity_id
_entity_poly.type
_entity_poly.pdbx_seq_one_letter_code
_entity_poly.pdbx_strand_id
1 'polypeptide(L)' 'MTTMATKSIKLSEETYRKLVEIAGKLQAELKKPVSIEDAIKYLMKRKISDLAGSWEVSDEEVREIKELLRKGWEAWKRSA' A
#
# COMPACT_ATOMS: atom_id res chain seq x y z
N MET A 1 16.38 -10.13 25.96
CA MET A 1 16.08 -10.96 24.78
C MET A 1 14.60 -10.88 24.53
N THR A 2 14.17 -10.29 23.41
CA THR A 2 12.74 -10.21 23.05
C THR A 2 12.28 -11.60 22.63
N THR A 3 11.35 -12.19 23.37
CA THR A 3 10.79 -13.51 23.05
C THR A 3 9.86 -13.38 21.84
N MET A 4 10.25 -13.98 20.70
CA MET A 4 9.41 -14.07 19.51
C MET A 4 8.41 -15.21 19.70
N ALA A 5 7.14 -14.88 19.95
CA ALA A 5 6.06 -15.85 19.95
C ALA A 5 5.72 -16.25 18.51
N THR A 6 5.86 -17.52 18.17
CA THR A 6 5.44 -18.03 16.86
C THR A 6 3.92 -18.20 16.83
N LYS A 7 3.32 -17.80 15.72
CA LYS A 7 1.88 -17.98 15.46
C LYS A 7 1.70 -18.61 14.09
N SER A 8 0.75 -19.54 13.99
CA SER A 8 0.38 -20.18 12.73
C SER A 8 -0.85 -19.51 12.15
N ILE A 9 -0.80 -19.19 10.86
CA ILE A 9 -1.94 -18.68 10.09
C ILE A 9 -2.20 -19.60 8.90
N LYS A 10 -3.46 -19.74 8.50
CA LYS A 10 -3.82 -20.43 7.27
C LYS A 10 -3.83 -19.42 6.12
N LEU A 11 -3.27 -19.81 4.98
CA LEU A 11 -3.22 -19.00 3.76
C LEU A 11 -3.82 -19.83 2.62
N SER A 12 -4.46 -19.15 1.66
CA SER A 12 -4.74 -19.79 0.38
C SER A 12 -3.44 -20.03 -0.38
N GLU A 13 -3.41 -21.05 -1.24
CA GLU A 13 -2.24 -21.33 -2.08
C GLU A 13 -1.82 -20.12 -2.92
N GLU A 14 -2.81 -19.38 -3.45
CA GLU A 14 -2.57 -18.16 -4.22
C GLU A 14 -1.84 -17.09 -3.40
N THR A 15 -2.29 -16.87 -2.16
CA THR A 15 -1.67 -15.88 -1.26
C THR A 15 -0.25 -16.30 -0.90
N TYR A 16 -0.05 -17.58 -0.58
CA TYR A 16 1.27 -18.11 -0.28
C TYR A 16 2.23 -17.95 -1.47
N ARG A 17 1.79 -18.29 -2.68
CA ARG A 17 2.58 -18.12 -3.91
C ARG A 17 3.00 -16.67 -4.13
N LYS A 18 2.09 -15.71 -3.93
CA LYS A 18 2.39 -14.26 -4.02
C LYS A 18 3.43 -13.83 -2.99
N LEU A 19 3.32 -14.31 -1.74
CA LEU A 19 4.30 -13.99 -0.69
C LEU A 19 5.69 -14.56 -1.02
N VAL A 20 5.77 -15.78 -1.55
CA VAL A 20 7.02 -16.40 -1.99
C VAL A 20 7.65 -15.61 -3.14
N GLU A 21 6.85 -15.17 -4.12
CA GLU A 21 7.33 -14.34 -5.23
C GLU A 21 7.93 -13.01 -4.73
N ILE A 22 7.25 -12.34 -3.80
CA ILE A 22 7.73 -11.11 -3.18
C ILE A 22 9.03 -11.36 -2.41
N ALA A 23 9.10 -12.44 -1.63
CA ALA A 23 10.31 -12.82 -0.89
C ALA A 23 11.49 -13.06 -1.84
N GLY A 24 11.26 -13.72 -2.99
CA GLY A 24 12.27 -13.94 -4.02
C GLY A 24 12.78 -12.65 -4.65
N LYS A 25 11.89 -11.69 -4.96
CA LYS A 25 12.27 -10.36 -5.46
C LYS A 25 13.12 -9.61 -4.42
N LEU A 26 12.66 -9.58 -3.17
CA LEU A 26 13.39 -8.95 -2.07
C LEU A 26 14.75 -9.59 -1.82
N GLN A 27 14.86 -10.91 -1.94
CA GLN A 27 16.13 -11.62 -1.81
C GLN A 27 17.12 -11.20 -2.90
N ALA A 28 16.66 -11.06 -4.15
CA ALA A 28 17.49 -10.60 -5.26
C ALA A 28 17.97 -9.16 -5.06
N GLU A 29 17.09 -8.26 -4.61
CA GLU A 29 17.40 -6.85 -4.37
C GLU A 29 18.35 -6.65 -3.18
N LEU A 30 18.07 -7.31 -2.05
CA LEU A 30 18.80 -7.12 -0.80
C LEU A 30 20.04 -8.01 -0.67
N LYS A 31 20.23 -8.97 -1.59
CA LYS A 31 21.34 -9.94 -1.63
C LYS A 31 21.54 -10.68 -0.30
N LYS A 32 20.44 -10.97 0.41
CA LYS A 32 20.44 -11.68 1.69
C LYS A 32 19.25 -12.64 1.77
N PRO A 33 19.29 -13.68 2.63
CA PRO A 33 18.12 -14.51 2.89
C PRO A 33 16.93 -13.67 3.37
N VAL A 34 15.75 -13.93 2.82
CA VAL A 34 14.49 -13.24 3.13
C VAL A 34 13.45 -14.27 3.54
N SER A 35 12.83 -14.07 4.71
CA SER A 35 11.74 -14.91 5.19
C SER A 35 10.37 -14.43 4.71
N ILE A 36 9.34 -15.26 4.90
CA ILE A 36 7.94 -14.83 4.68
C ILE A 36 7.56 -13.69 5.64
N GLU A 37 8.10 -13.68 6.86
CA GLU A 37 7.88 -12.56 7.80
C GLU A 37 8.47 -11.25 7.27
N ASP A 38 9.63 -11.30 6.62
CA ASP A 38 10.24 -10.13 5.99
C ASP A 38 9.40 -9.62 4.81
N ALA A 39 8.84 -10.51 4.00
CA ALA A 39 7.92 -10.16 2.91
C ALA A 39 6.64 -9.50 3.45
N ILE A 40 6.07 -10.02 4.54
CA ILE A 40 4.92 -9.40 5.22
C ILE A 40 5.29 -8.01 5.74
N LYS A 41 6.42 -7.86 6.43
CA LYS A 41 6.90 -6.56 6.92
C LYS A 41 7.13 -5.56 5.80
N TYR A 42 7.64 -6.01 4.65
CA TYR A 42 7.81 -5.16 3.48
C TYR A 42 6.46 -4.65 2.96
N LEU A 43 5.46 -5.52 2.83
CA LEU A 43 4.12 -5.13 2.43
C LEU A 43 3.46 -4.17 3.43
N MET A 44 3.65 -4.41 4.73
CA MET A 44 3.14 -3.52 5.79
C MET A 44 3.80 -2.14 5.79
N LYS A 45 5.01 -2.01 5.25
CA LYS A 45 5.74 -0.74 5.16
C LYS A 45 5.30 0.15 4.01
N ARG A 46 4.47 -0.34 3.07
CA ARG A 46 3.96 0.49 1.98
C ARG A 46 3.21 1.67 2.57
N LYS A 47 3.72 2.87 2.31
CA LYS A 47 3.08 4.11 2.73
C LYS A 47 2.03 4.49 1.69
N ILE A 48 0.97 5.17 2.11
CA ILE A 48 -0.02 5.73 1.18
C ILE A 48 0.66 6.66 0.16
N SER A 49 1.76 7.31 0.55
CA SER A 49 2.61 8.11 -0.35
C SER A 49 3.20 7.32 -1.52
N ASP A 50 3.35 5.99 -1.40
CA ASP A 50 3.85 5.14 -2.50
C ASP A 50 2.82 5.00 -3.62
N LEU A 51 1.58 5.44 -3.39
CA LEU A 51 0.50 5.55 -4.38
C LEU A 51 0.40 6.97 -4.97
N ALA A 52 1.27 7.90 -4.55
CA ALA A 52 1.29 9.24 -5.13
C ALA A 52 1.70 9.16 -6.61
N GLY A 53 0.87 9.75 -7.49
CA GLY A 53 1.09 9.71 -8.94
C GLY A 53 0.75 8.37 -9.60
N SER A 54 0.25 7.37 -8.86
CA SER A 54 -0.28 6.13 -9.46
C SER A 54 -1.71 6.29 -9.97
N TRP A 55 -2.29 7.49 -9.83
CA TRP A 55 -3.63 7.77 -10.29
C TRP A 55 -3.58 8.25 -11.74
N GLU A 56 -4.05 7.41 -12.64
CA GLU A 56 -4.39 7.85 -14.00
C GLU A 56 -5.75 8.52 -13.93
N VAL A 57 -5.79 9.82 -14.26
CA VAL A 57 -7.00 10.63 -14.27
C VAL A 57 -7.03 11.44 -15.56
N SER A 58 -8.20 11.49 -16.18
CA SER A 58 -8.44 12.28 -17.37
C SER A 58 -8.59 13.77 -17.03
N ASP A 59 -8.36 14.64 -18.01
CA ASP A 59 -8.57 16.08 -17.84
C ASP A 59 -10.01 16.42 -17.43
N GLU A 60 -10.98 15.64 -17.88
CA GLU A 60 -12.39 15.83 -17.50
C GLU A 60 -12.62 15.52 -16.01
N GLU A 61 -12.08 14.40 -15.52
CA GLU A 61 -12.12 14.06 -14.10
C GLU A 61 -11.42 15.13 -13.24
N VAL A 62 -10.27 15.66 -13.70
CA VAL A 62 -9.60 16.79 -13.02
C VAL A 62 -10.53 17.99 -12.89
N ARG A 63 -11.27 18.34 -13.96
CA ARG A 63 -12.20 19.48 -13.96
C ARG A 63 -13.35 19.24 -13.00
N GLU A 64 -13.92 18.05 -13.00
CA GLU A 64 -15.00 17.68 -12.09
C GLU A 64 -14.55 17.76 -10.62
N ILE A 65 -13.40 17.18 -10.30
CA ILE A 65 -12.81 17.20 -8.95
C ILE A 65 -12.61 18.65 -8.49
N LYS A 66 -12.02 19.51 -9.34
CA LYS A 66 -11.79 20.92 -9.01
C LYS A 66 -13.10 21.66 -8.73
N GLU A 67 -14.14 21.40 -9.52
CA GLU A 67 -15.44 22.05 -9.34
C GLU A 67 -16.13 21.59 -8.05
N LEU A 68 -16.07 20.30 -7.72
CA LEU A 68 -16.59 19.76 -6.46
C LEU A 68 -15.87 20.35 -5.25
N LEU A 69 -14.54 20.42 -5.29
CA LEU A 69 -13.74 21.03 -4.22
C LEU A 69 -14.09 22.51 -4.02
N ARG A 70 -14.23 23.27 -5.12
CA ARG A 70 -14.63 24.68 -5.07
C ARG A 70 -16.00 24.85 -4.43
N LYS A 71 -17.00 24.07 -4.85
CA LYS A 71 -18.36 24.12 -4.27
C LYS A 71 -18.35 23.76 -2.78
N GLY A 72 -17.63 22.70 -2.41
CA GLY A 72 -17.49 22.28 -1.02
C GLY A 72 -16.84 23.35 -0.15
N TRP A 73 -15.77 23.99 -0.64
CA TRP A 73 -15.09 25.07 0.06
C TRP A 73 -15.97 26.31 0.27
N GLU A 74 -16.70 26.73 -0.76
CA GLU A 74 -17.63 27.85 -0.68
C GLU A 74 -18.84 27.56 0.23
N ALA A 75 -19.28 26.31 0.32
CA ALA A 75 -20.29 25.90 1.28
C ALA A 75 -19.74 25.96 2.73
N TRP A 76 -18.52 25.46 2.94
CA TRP A 76 -17.87 25.47 4.25
C TRP A 76 -17.63 26.89 4.78
N LYS A 77 -17.12 27.81 3.94
CA LYS A 77 -16.96 29.23 4.30
C LYS A 77 -18.26 29.90 4.74
N ARG A 78 -19.38 29.51 4.14
CA ARG A 78 -20.71 30.05 4.48
C ARG A 78 -21.29 29.46 5.76
N SER A 79 -20.75 28.33 6.22
CA SER A 79 -21.13 27.67 7.47
C SER A 79 -20.24 28.01 8.67
N ALA A 80 -19.16 28.78 8.44
CA ALA A 80 -18.19 29.22 9.45
C ALA A 80 -18.46 30.65 9.93
#